data_AF-A0A2H1VFX6-F1
#
_entry.id   AF-A0A2H1VFX6-F1
#
_cell.length_a   1.000
_cell.length_b   1.000
_cell.length_c   1.000
_cell.angle_alpha   90.00
_cell.angle_beta   90.00
_cell.angle_gamma   90.00
#
_symmetry.space_group_name_H-M   'P 1'
#
loop_
_entity.id
_entity.type
_entity.pdbx_description
1 polymer ?
#
loop_
_entity_poly.entity_id
_entity_poly.type
_entity_poly.pdbx_seq_one_letter_code
_entity_poly.pdbx_strand_id
1 'polypeptide(L)' 'VIEEVYLDHGNTSKSPNPLTTFIVKTRQRRYYLMAPSGEAARIWIDVIFTGAQGYTEYLE' A
#
# COMPACT_ATOMS: atom_id res chain seq x y z
N VAL A 1 9.74 -8.51 3.10
CA VAL A 1 10.13 -7.34 2.28
C VAL A 1 8.90 -6.87 1.52
N ILE A 2 8.56 -5.60 1.70
CA ILE A 2 7.54 -4.91 0.91
C ILE A 2 8.20 -4.53 -0.42
N GLU A 3 7.57 -4.87 -1.53
CA GLU A 3 8.09 -4.55 -2.87
C GLU A 3 7.43 -3.28 -3.41
N GLU A 4 6.11 -3.18 -3.26
CA GLU A 4 5.32 -2.07 -3.76
C GLU A 4 4.17 -1.77 -2.79
N VAL A 5 3.79 -0.49 -2.70
CA VAL A 5 2.57 -0.03 -2.04
C VAL A 5 1.94 1.07 -2.91
N TYR A 6 0.67 0.92 -3.28
CA TYR A 6 0.01 1.82 -4.23
C TYR A 6 -1.52 1.84 -4.10
N LEU A 7 -2.16 2.93 -4.53
CA LEU A 7 -3.61 3.03 -4.63
C LEU A 7 -4.15 2.16 -5.77
N ASP A 8 -5.30 1.52 -5.57
CA ASP A 8 -5.96 0.72 -6.60
C ASP A 8 -6.76 1.58 -7.60
N HIS A 9 -6.07 2.44 -8.35
CA HIS A 9 -6.69 3.37 -9.30
C HIS A 9 -7.52 2.67 -10.39
N GLY A 10 -7.10 1.49 -10.83
CA GLY A 10 -7.80 0.70 -11.85
C GLY A 10 -8.95 -0.15 -11.31
N ASN A 11 -9.23 -0.07 -10.01
CA ASN A 11 -10.19 -0.93 -9.31
C ASN A 11 -9.98 -2.44 -9.60
N THR A 12 -8.71 -2.86 -9.65
CA THR A 12 -8.34 -4.25 -9.94
C THR A 12 -8.80 -5.21 -8.85
N SER A 13 -8.94 -4.71 -7.62
CA SER A 13 -9.48 -5.45 -6.47
C SER A 13 -11.00 -5.56 -6.47
N LYS A 14 -11.70 -4.90 -7.41
CA LYS A 14 -13.16 -4.72 -7.41
C LYS A 14 -13.67 -4.17 -6.07
N SER A 15 -12.89 -3.27 -5.49
CA SER A 15 -13.25 -2.59 -4.27
C SER A 15 -14.52 -1.75 -4.47
N PRO A 16 -15.41 -1.72 -3.46
CA PRO A 16 -16.56 -0.81 -3.46
C PRO A 16 -16.12 0.66 -3.35
N ASN A 17 -14.89 0.94 -2.93
CA ASN A 17 -14.37 2.31 -2.82
C ASN A 17 -12.89 2.40 -3.24
N PRO A 18 -12.61 2.50 -4.57
CA PRO A 18 -11.25 2.46 -5.11
C PRO A 18 -10.34 3.58 -4.61
N LEU A 19 -10.89 4.78 -4.37
CA LEU A 19 -10.12 5.94 -3.89
C LEU A 19 -9.63 5.79 -2.44
N THR A 20 -10.17 4.83 -1.71
CA THR A 20 -9.78 4.51 -0.33
C THR A 20 -9.08 3.16 -0.21
N THR A 21 -8.92 2.45 -1.35
CA THR A 21 -8.32 1.12 -1.39
C THR A 21 -6.90 1.20 -1.91
N PHE A 22 -6.00 0.55 -1.19
CA PHE A 22 -4.60 0.45 -1.56
C PHE A 22 -4.12 -0.99 -1.42
N ILE A 23 -3.06 -1.30 -2.17
CA ILE A 23 -2.51 -2.63 -2.30
C ILE A 23 -1.09 -2.59 -1.77
N VAL A 24 -0.78 -3.53 -0.87
CA VAL A 24 0.59 -3.79 -0.41
C VAL A 24 1.04 -5.10 -1.02
N LYS A 25 2.06 -5.04 -1.87
CA LYS A 25 2.65 -6.21 -2.51
C LYS A 25 3.91 -6.62 -1.75
N THR A 26 3.94 -7.90 -1.39
CA THR A 26 5.12 -8.57 -0.83
C THR A 26 5.53 -9.71 -1.76
N ARG A 27 6.72 -10.27 -1.54
CA ARG A 27 7.20 -11.46 -2.26
C ARG A 27 6.24 -12.64 -2.26
N GLN A 28 5.45 -12.80 -1.19
CA GLN A 28 4.61 -13.98 -0.99
C GLN A 28 3.16 -13.74 -1.42
N ARG A 29 2.65 -12.52 -1.21
CA ARG A 29 1.25 -12.18 -1.49
C ARG A 29 1.00 -10.69 -1.61
N ARG A 30 -0.18 -10.37 -2.14
CA ARG A 30 -0.76 -9.02 -2.14
C ARG A 30 -1.80 -8.91 -1.02
N TYR A 31 -1.79 -7.79 -0.33
CA TYR A 31 -2.80 -7.41 0.65
C TYR A 31 -3.64 -6.29 0.06
N TYR A 32 -4.96 -6.42 0.16
CA TYR A 32 -5.91 -5.42 -0.29
C TYR A 32 -6.52 -4.78 0.95
N LEU A 33 -6.28 -3.48 1.12
CA LEU A 33 -6.61 -2.75 2.34
C LEU A 33 -7.47 -1.55 1.99
N MET A 34 -8.45 -1.24 2.84
CA MET A 34 -9.33 -0.09 2.68
C MET A 34 -9.19 0.82 3.90
N ALA A 35 -8.90 2.09 3.65
CA ALA A 35 -8.84 3.12 4.69
C ALA A 35 -10.21 3.81 4.85
N PRO A 36 -10.48 4.46 6.00
CA PRO A 36 -11.72 5.20 6.22
C PRO A 36 -11.87 6.44 5.32
N SER A 37 -10.77 6.94 4.74
CA SER A 37 -10.78 8.07 3.81
C SER A 37 -9.60 7.98 2.83
N GLY A 38 -9.67 8.74 1.72
CA GLY A 38 -8.55 8.82 0.77
C GLY A 38 -7.31 9.49 1.36
N GLU A 39 -7.49 10.39 2.32
CA GLU A 39 -6.38 10.99 3.08
C GLU A 39 -5.70 9.96 3.98
N ALA A 40 -6.48 9.17 4.72
CA ALA A 40 -5.94 8.08 5.54
C ALA A 40 -5.20 7.04 4.68
N ALA A 41 -5.72 6.71 3.49
CA ALA A 41 -5.04 5.81 2.56
C ALA A 41 -3.66 6.35 2.15
N ARG A 42 -3.55 7.66 1.84
CA ARG A 42 -2.27 8.29 1.51
C ARG A 42 -1.28 8.23 2.67
N ILE A 43 -1.72 8.58 3.88
CA ILE A 43 -0.87 8.49 5.09
C ILE A 43 -0.36 7.06 5.28
N TRP A 44 -1.23 6.04 5.13
CA TRP A 44 -0.83 4.64 5.24
C TRP A 44 0.18 4.24 4.16
N ILE A 45 -0.03 4.66 2.92
CA ILE A 45 0.92 4.40 1.82
C ILE A 45 2.28 5.02 2.13
N ASP A 46 2.31 6.29 2.56
CA ASP A 46 3.55 7.01 2.87
C ASP A 46 4.32 6.33 4.02
N VAL A 47 3.65 6.00 5.12
CA VAL A 47 4.28 5.32 6.27
C VAL A 47 4.86 3.96 5.88
N ILE A 48 4.12 3.16 5.10
CA ILE A 48 4.57 1.84 4.65
C ILE A 48 5.74 1.98 3.68
N PHE A 49 5.68 2.93 2.75
CA PHE A 49 6.71 3.19 1.76
C PHE A 49 8.02 3.62 2.43
N THR A 50 7.97 4.65 3.29
CA THR A 50 9.14 5.13 4.03
C THR A 50 9.70 4.04 4.95
N GLY A 51 8.85 3.28 5.64
CA GLY A 51 9.30 2.16 6.47
C GLY A 51 9.99 1.05 5.68
N ALA A 52 9.51 0.74 4.47
CA ALA A 52 10.13 -0.23 3.58
C ALA A 52 11.47 0.24 3.03
N GLN A 53 11.59 1.53 2.69
CA GLN A 53 12.86 2.14 2.27
C GLN A 53 13.90 2.07 3.40
N GLY A 54 13.56 2.52 4.60
CA GLY A 54 14.49 2.47 5.74
C GLY A 54 14.92 1.06 6.13
N TYR A 55 14.03 0.06 5.99
CA TYR A 55 14.40 -1.35 6.18
C TYR A 55 15.38 -1.85 5.12
N THR A 56 15.24 -1.40 3.88
CA THR A 56 16.14 -1.77 2.78
C THR A 56 17.52 -1.15 3.00
N GLU A 57 17.58 0.15 3.32
CA GLU A 57 18.81 0.86 3.67
C GLU A 57 19.54 0.24 4.87
N TYR A 58 18.83 -0.28 5.86
CA TYR A 58 19.43 -0.97 7.00
C TYR A 58 20.10 -2.30 6.65
N LEU A 59 19.61 -2.99 5.61
CA LEU A 59 20.14 -4.29 5.19
C LEU A 59 21.31 -4.19 4.21
N GLU A 60 21.54 -3.00 3.64
CA GLU A 60 22.70 -2.67 2.80
C GLU A 60 23.94 -2.37 3.65
#